data_AF-A0A7X8V5L2-F1
#
_entry.id   AF-A0A7X8V5L2-F1
#
_cell.length_a   1.000
_cell.length_b   1.000
_cell.length_c   1.000
_cell.angle_alpha   90.00
_cell.angle_beta   90.00
_cell.angle_gamma   90.00
#
_symmetry.space_group_name_H-M   'P 1'
#
loop_
_entity.id
_entity.type
_entity.pdbx_description
1 polymer ?
#
loop_
_entity_poly.entity_id
_entity_poly.type
_entity_poly.pdbx_seq_one_letter_code
_entity_poly.pdbx_strand_id
1 'polypeptide(L)'
;MLRSLHDYREIVGDGVLSEIYKKSLKICKKHIVHINSTYQGGGVAEMLPNLVALMNDAGIDTGWRILHGDADFFAITKKFHNAL
;
A
#
# COMPACT_ATOMS: atom_id res chain seq x y z
N MET A 1 -14.07 7.05 -5.19
CA MET A 1 -13.44 8.38 -5.07
C MET A 1 -11.97 8.13 -4.78
N LEU A 2 -11.06 8.62 -5.62
CA LEU A 2 -9.63 8.54 -5.35
C LEU A 2 -9.33 9.43 -4.14
N ARG A 3 -8.70 8.88 -3.09
CA ARG A 3 -8.34 9.63 -1.89
C ARG A 3 -7.08 10.45 -2.17
N SER A 4 -7.06 11.70 -1.70
CA SER A 4 -5.90 12.57 -1.77
C SER A 4 -5.30 12.79 -0.39
N LEU A 5 -3.99 13.05 -0.33
CA LEU A 5 -3.33 13.51 0.90
C LEU A 5 -3.96 14.81 1.43
N HIS A 6 -4.54 15.62 0.55
CA HIS A 6 -5.23 16.85 0.95
C HIS A 6 -6.46 16.58 1.83
N ASP A 7 -7.13 15.43 1.68
CA ASP A 7 -8.29 15.04 2.50
C ASP A 7 -7.93 14.91 3.98
N TYR A 8 -6.64 14.78 4.31
CA TYR A 8 -6.12 14.62 5.67
C TYR A 8 -5.57 15.93 6.26
N ARG A 9 -5.62 17.05 5.53
CA ARG A 9 -5.08 18.34 5.97
C ARG A 9 -5.58 18.76 7.34
N GLU A 10 -6.88 18.64 7.60
CA GLU A 10 -7.47 19.06 8.89
C GLU A 10 -7.01 18.20 10.07
N ILE A 11 -6.51 16.99 9.81
CA ILE A 11 -6.07 16.04 10.84
C ILE A 11 -4.59 16.24 11.17
N VAL A 12 -3.74 16.43 10.15
CA VAL A 12 -2.27 16.44 10.32
C VAL A 12 -1.59 17.79 10.05
N GLY A 13 -2.31 18.73 9.45
CA GLY A 13 -1.80 20.05 9.06
C GLY A 13 -0.83 20.03 7.87
N ASP A 14 -0.53 21.22 7.36
CA ASP A 14 0.30 21.40 6.16
C ASP A 14 1.76 20.95 6.33
N GLY A 15 2.30 21.01 7.56
CA GLY A 15 3.67 20.60 7.84
C GLY A 15 3.93 19.13 7.50
N VAL A 16 3.03 18.25 7.94
CA VAL A 16 3.13 16.80 7.67
C VAL A 16 2.93 16.51 6.18
N LEU A 17 1.95 17.15 5.54
CA LEU A 17 1.72 16.97 4.10
C LEU A 17 2.94 17.39 3.28
N SER A 18 3.53 18.54 3.59
CA SER A 18 4.75 19.04 2.94
C SER A 18 5.93 18.08 3.11
N GLU A 19 6.08 17.47 4.29
CA GLU A 19 7.12 16.47 4.54
C GLU A 19 6.92 15.21 3.70
N ILE A 20 5.68 14.73 3.57
CA ILE A 20 5.35 13.57 2.72
C ILE A 20 5.73 13.84 1.27
N TYR A 21 5.30 14.97 0.70
CA TYR A 21 5.66 15.36 -0.67
C TYR A 21 7.17 15.52 -0.85
N LYS A 22 7.87 16.14 0.12
CA LYS A 22 9.33 16.29 0.06
C LYS A 22 10.04 14.94 0.06
N LYS A 23 9.54 13.96 0.81
CA LYS A 23 10.08 12.59 0.82
C LYS A 23 9.77 11.85 -0.49
N SER A 24 8.56 11.99 -1.04
CA SER A 24 8.16 11.30 -2.27
C SER A 24 9.01 11.70 -3.48
N LEU A 25 9.49 12.95 -3.56
CA LEU A 25 10.38 13.42 -4.63
C LEU A 25 11.66 12.59 -4.79
N LYS A 26 12.14 11.93 -3.73
CA LYS A 26 13.34 11.08 -3.80
C LYS A 26 13.09 9.77 -4.56
N ILE A 27 11.83 9.35 -4.67
CA ILE A 27 11.42 8.05 -5.21
C ILE A 27 10.36 8.18 -6.32
N CYS A 28 9.93 9.38 -6.69
CA CYS A 28 8.87 9.61 -7.69
C CYS A 28 9.17 9.07 -9.09
N LYS A 29 10.44 8.80 -9.41
CA LYS A 29 10.85 8.15 -10.68
C LYS A 29 10.97 6.63 -10.58
N LYS A 30 10.48 6.02 -9.50
CA LYS A 30 10.49 4.58 -9.26
C LYS A 30 9.07 4.05 -9.31
N HIS A 31 8.93 2.83 -9.82
CA HIS A 31 7.71 2.05 -9.69
C HIS A 31 7.81 1.18 -8.45
N ILE A 32 6.90 1.37 -7.50
CA ILE A 32 6.83 0.61 -6.24
C ILE A 32 5.66 -0.37 -6.32
N VAL A 33 5.92 -1.63 -6.03
CA VAL A 33 4.90 -2.69 -6.07
C VAL A 33 4.74 -3.31 -4.70
N HIS A 34 3.52 -3.25 -4.16
CA HIS A 34 3.10 -4.06 -3.04
C HIS A 34 2.63 -5.43 -3.55
N ILE A 35 3.10 -6.50 -2.91
CA ILE A 35 2.71 -7.88 -3.22
C ILE A 35 2.26 -8.56 -1.94
N ASN A 36 1.07 -9.18 -1.95
CA ASN A 36 0.58 -10.00 -0.85
C ASN A 36 -0.29 -11.17 -1.35
N SER A 37 -0.84 -11.95 -0.42
CA SER A 37 -1.58 -13.20 -0.70
C SER A 37 -3.08 -13.04 -0.88
N THR A 38 -3.67 -11.89 -0.55
CA THR A 38 -5.13 -11.69 -0.65
C THR A 38 -5.51 -10.22 -0.85
N TYR A 39 -6.52 -9.97 -1.68
CA TYR A 39 -7.17 -8.65 -1.79
C TYR A 39 -8.37 -8.50 -0.85
N GLN A 40 -8.77 -9.57 -0.16
CA GLN A 40 -9.95 -9.59 0.70
C GLN A 40 -9.62 -10.17 2.08
N GLY A 41 -10.11 -9.49 3.12
CA GLY A 41 -9.97 -9.93 4.50
C GLY A 41 -8.60 -9.62 5.11
N GLY A 42 -8.62 -9.18 6.36
CA GLY A 42 -7.42 -8.80 7.13
C GLY A 42 -6.96 -7.36 6.91
N GLY A 43 -6.24 -6.82 7.90
CA GLY A 43 -5.86 -5.40 7.93
C GLY A 43 -4.97 -4.94 6.78
N VAL A 44 -4.13 -5.82 6.23
CA VAL A 44 -3.29 -5.47 5.06
C VAL A 44 -4.14 -5.21 3.82
N ALA A 45 -5.11 -6.09 3.54
CA ALA A 45 -6.02 -5.93 2.41
C ALA A 45 -6.95 -4.72 2.56
N GLU A 46 -7.29 -4.35 3.80
CA GLU A 46 -8.05 -3.13 4.11
C GLU A 46 -7.22 -1.84 3.92
N MET A 47 -5.94 -1.88 4.30
CA MET A 47 -5.04 -0.72 4.25
C MET A 47 -4.53 -0.40 2.84
N LEU A 48 -4.13 -1.42 2.08
CA LEU A 48 -3.41 -1.24 0.81
C LEU A 48 -4.17 -0.43 -0.26
N PRO A 49 -5.50 -0.57 -0.46
CA PRO A 49 -6.22 0.27 -1.41
C PRO A 49 -6.04 1.77 -1.15
N ASN A 50 -6.09 2.18 0.12
CA ASN A 50 -5.94 3.58 0.52
C ASN A 50 -4.48 4.01 0.43
N LEU A 51 -3.53 3.19 0.91
CA LEU A 51 -2.12 3.50 0.86
C LEU A 51 -1.62 3.68 -0.59
N VAL A 52 -2.02 2.78 -1.49
CA VAL A 52 -1.67 2.86 -2.91
C VAL A 52 -2.23 4.13 -3.53
N ALA A 53 -3.48 4.50 -3.24
CA ALA A 53 -4.06 5.75 -3.73
C ALA A 53 -3.27 6.98 -3.26
N LEU A 54 -2.93 7.04 -1.96
CA LEU A 54 -2.18 8.16 -1.38
C LEU A 54 -0.74 8.24 -1.88
N MET A 55 -0.08 7.11 -2.13
CA MET A 55 1.26 7.10 -2.72
C MET A 55 1.25 7.61 -4.17
N ASN A 56 0.23 7.23 -4.95
CA ASN A 56 0.04 7.76 -6.31
C ASN A 56 -0.27 9.25 -6.29
N ASP A 57 -1.12 9.72 -5.37
CA ASP A 57 -1.37 11.16 -5.14
C ASP A 57 -0.10 11.93 -4.75
N ALA A 58 0.80 11.31 -3.98
CA ALA A 58 2.12 11.84 -3.67
C ALA A 58 3.10 11.87 -4.86
N GLY A 59 2.69 11.39 -6.04
CA GLY A 59 3.48 11.34 -7.26
C GLY A 59 4.40 10.12 -7.38
N ILE A 60 4.12 9.04 -6.65
CA ILE A 60 4.88 7.79 -6.72
C ILE A 60 4.07 6.77 -7.53
N ASP A 61 4.61 6.32 -8.66
CA ASP A 61 4.01 5.22 -9.44
C ASP A 61 3.93 3.96 -8.58
N THR A 62 2.74 3.66 -8.06
CA THR A 62 2.54 2.63 -7.04
C THR A 62 1.45 1.66 -7.46
N GLY A 63 1.81 0.37 -7.49
CA GLY A 63 0.92 -0.73 -7.80
C GLY A 63 0.72 -1.69 -6.64
N TRP A 64 -0.39 -2.44 -6.70
CA TRP A 64 -0.65 -3.59 -5.84
C TRP A 64 -0.92 -4.82 -6.69
N ARG A 65 -0.29 -5.94 -6.34
CA ARG A 65 -0.44 -7.24 -7.02
C ARG A 65 -0.75 -8.32 -5.99
N ILE A 66 -1.59 -9.26 -6.38
CA ILE A 66 -2.02 -10.39 -5.56
C ILE A 66 -1.36 -11.65 -6.11
N LEU A 67 -0.78 -12.45 -5.22
CA LEU A 67 -0.36 -13.80 -5.55
C LEU A 67 -1.59 -14.66 -5.84
N HIS A 68 -1.57 -15.36 -6.97
CA HIS A 68 -2.60 -16.33 -7.31
C HIS A 68 -2.04 -17.72 -7.06
N GLY A 69 -2.80 -18.55 -6.35
CA GLY A 69 -2.43 -19.91 -6.00
C GLY A 69 -3.68 -20.72 -5.65
N ASP A 70 -3.54 -22.04 -5.64
CA ASP A 70 -4.56 -22.93 -5.12
C ASP A 70 -4.55 -22.98 -3.59
N ALA A 71 -5.51 -23.73 -3.01
CA ALA A 71 -5.62 -23.85 -1.57
C ALA A 71 -4.37 -24.46 -0.92
N ASP A 72 -3.69 -25.38 -1.61
CA ASP A 72 -2.50 -26.06 -1.11
C ASP A 72 -1.30 -25.11 -1.02
N PHE A 73 -1.12 -24.24 -2.02
CA PHE A 73 -0.11 -23.17 -1.99
C PHE A 73 -0.27 -22.29 -0.75
N PHE A 74 -1.49 -21.82 -0.46
CA PHE A 74 -1.74 -20.96 0.69
C PHE A 74 -1.62 -21.72 2.02
N ALA A 75 -2.00 -23.00 2.06
CA ALA A 75 -1.84 -23.83 3.25
C ALA A 75 -0.36 -24.02 3.61
N ILE A 76 0.49 -24.31 2.62
CA ILE A 76 1.93 -24.50 2.81
C ILE A 76 2.62 -23.19 3.21
N THR A 77 2.36 -22.10 2.49
CA THR A 77 2.97 -20.80 2.83
C THR A 77 2.57 -20.30 4.21
N LYS A 78 1.34 -20.59 4.66
CA LYS A 78 0.89 -20.27 6.02
C LYS A 78 1.60 -21.09 7.09
N LYS A 79 1.90 -22.37 6.83
CA LYS A 79 2.73 -23.19 7.73
C LYS A 79 4.12 -22.59 7.89
N PHE A 80 4.79 -22.25 6.78
CA PHE A 80 6.09 -21.58 6.81
C PHE A 80 6.04 -20.25 7.57
N HIS A 81 5.03 -19.39 7.30
CA HIS A 81 4.87 -18.12 7.99
C HIS A 81 4.68 -18.29 9.51
N ASN A 82 3.94 -19.31 9.92
CA ASN A 82 3.68 -19.62 11.33
C ASN A 82 4.80 -20.46 11.99
N ALA A 83 5.85 -20.83 11.23
CA ALA A 83 6.86 -21.80 11.65
C ALA A 83 6.29 -23.13 12.18
N LEU A 84 5.19 -23.61 11.56
CA LEU A 84 4.51 -24.87 11.84
C LEU A 84 4.91 -25.99 10.87
#